data_AF-A0A067PZX6-F1
#
_entry.id   AF-A0A067PZX6-F1
#
_cell.length_a   1.000
_cell.length_b   1.000
_cell.length_c   1.000
_cell.angle_alpha   90.00
_cell.angle_beta   90.00
_cell.angle_gamma   90.00
#
_symmetry.space_group_name_H-M   'P 1'
#
loop_
_entity.id
_entity.type
_entity.pdbx_description
1 polymer ?
#
loop_
_entity_poly.entity_id
_entity_poly.type
_entity_poly.pdbx_seq_one_letter_code
_entity_poly.pdbx_strand_id
1 'polypeptide(L)'
;MERRQQQSSITSAPASSTSRLVIPATAPVGGLTITQPPQAVVSYYKIAPDNPITFGWNFTNLIVTPTHLTVSAVGGNGNTYAVGPTNGVIPGTATSVVWDPYQYNQMNQGTPLVPGTYTLEIWDDRGPNAQEEPGYLMENSALQFALYTPGVSQPIGSGYQCPGCSGSASSYTAHPAFSALVATFTVILLSGYGLLRHAWH
;
A
#
# COMPACT_ATOMS: atom_id res chain seq x y z
N MET A 1 83.00 44.23 -8.35
CA MET A 1 81.77 44.05 -9.14
C MET A 1 81.01 42.89 -8.54
N GLU A 2 79.96 43.23 -7.81
CA GLU A 2 79.22 42.41 -6.86
C GLU A 2 78.12 41.61 -7.58
N ARG A 3 78.08 40.28 -7.43
CA ARG A 3 76.95 39.46 -7.91
C ARG A 3 75.94 39.31 -6.78
N ARG A 4 74.82 40.05 -6.89
CA ARG A 4 73.62 39.87 -6.06
C ARG A 4 73.04 38.47 -6.26
N GLN A 5 72.82 37.76 -5.16
CA GLN A 5 71.97 36.57 -5.10
C GLN A 5 70.50 37.00 -5.33
N GLN A 6 69.83 36.37 -6.29
CA GLN A 6 68.37 36.47 -6.44
C GLN A 6 67.71 35.45 -5.51
N GLN A 7 67.06 35.96 -4.46
CA GLN A 7 66.23 35.23 -3.54
C GLN A 7 64.87 34.98 -4.21
N SER A 8 64.60 33.76 -4.66
CA SER A 8 63.28 33.35 -5.16
C SER A 8 62.34 33.15 -3.98
N SER A 9 61.39 34.07 -3.81
CA SER A 9 60.28 33.96 -2.85
C SER A 9 59.32 32.85 -3.29
N ILE A 10 59.29 31.74 -2.54
CA ILE A 10 58.34 30.64 -2.75
C ILE A 10 57.02 31.07 -2.11
N THR A 11 56.06 31.48 -2.95
CA THR A 11 54.67 31.69 -2.51
C THR A 11 54.06 30.33 -2.17
N SER A 12 53.92 30.04 -0.87
CA SER A 12 53.21 28.87 -0.38
C SER A 12 51.72 29.01 -0.69
N ALA A 13 51.22 28.21 -1.64
CA ALA A 13 49.79 28.07 -1.85
C ALA A 13 49.13 27.44 -0.61
N PRO A 14 47.93 27.88 -0.20
CA PRO A 14 47.23 27.27 0.93
C PRO A 14 46.90 25.82 0.60
N ALA A 15 47.37 24.89 1.44
CA ALA A 15 47.06 23.47 1.31
C ALA A 15 45.59 23.25 1.70
N SER A 16 44.77 22.86 0.73
CA SER A 16 43.40 22.39 0.97
C SER A 16 43.45 21.14 1.85
N SER A 17 43.02 21.27 3.10
CA SER A 17 42.91 20.17 4.04
C SER A 17 41.76 19.25 3.65
N THR A 18 42.03 18.24 2.81
CA THR A 18 41.08 17.16 2.54
C THR A 18 40.98 16.30 3.81
N SER A 19 39.90 16.46 4.58
CA SER A 19 39.57 15.54 5.66
C SER A 19 39.29 14.16 5.07
N ARG A 20 40.20 13.20 5.27
CA ARG A 20 39.95 11.80 4.91
C ARG A 20 39.02 11.19 5.96
N LEU A 21 37.87 10.70 5.52
CA LEU A 21 37.03 9.84 6.33
C LEU A 21 37.82 8.55 6.63
N VAL A 22 38.07 8.26 7.90
CA VAL A 22 38.72 7.01 8.34
C VAL A 22 37.66 6.16 9.01
N ILE A 23 37.29 5.06 8.35
CA ILE A 23 36.32 4.09 8.89
C ILE A 23 37.12 3.07 9.72
N PRO A 24 36.83 2.91 11.03
CA PRO A 24 37.47 1.86 11.83
C PRO A 24 37.13 0.48 11.28
N ALA A 25 38.10 -0.44 11.23
CA ALA A 25 37.86 -1.82 10.81
C ALA A 25 36.90 -2.59 11.75
N THR A 26 36.72 -2.09 12.97
CA THR A 26 35.79 -2.63 13.97
C THR A 26 34.41 -1.98 13.92
N ALA A 27 34.17 -1.05 12.99
CA ALA A 27 32.87 -0.40 12.87
C ALA A 27 31.81 -1.43 12.47
N PRO A 28 30.61 -1.39 13.10
CA PRO A 28 29.49 -2.21 12.64
C PRO A 28 29.04 -1.79 11.24
N VAL A 29 28.36 -2.70 10.56
CA VAL A 29 27.66 -2.39 9.30
C VAL A 29 26.52 -1.42 9.61
N GLY A 30 26.36 -0.41 8.75
CA GLY A 30 25.26 0.53 8.84
C GLY A 30 23.95 -0.13 8.41
N GLY A 31 22.84 0.32 8.97
CA GLY A 31 21.52 -0.19 8.64
C GLY A 31 20.48 0.90 8.70
N LEU A 32 19.25 0.50 8.39
CA LEU A 32 18.07 1.29 8.67
C LEU A 32 17.01 0.42 9.33
N THR A 33 16.20 1.03 10.19
CA THR A 33 15.08 0.37 10.86
C THR A 33 13.81 1.12 10.52
N ILE A 34 12.81 0.40 10.03
CA ILE A 34 11.53 0.95 9.62
C ILE A 34 10.76 1.42 10.87
N THR A 35 10.33 2.67 10.84
CA THR A 35 9.53 3.30 11.90
C THR A 35 8.06 3.43 11.48
N GLN A 36 7.80 3.51 10.16
CA GLN A 36 6.45 3.60 9.62
C GLN A 36 6.32 2.78 8.32
N PRO A 37 5.32 1.91 8.21
CA PRO A 37 4.35 1.54 9.23
C PRO A 37 4.97 0.67 10.35
N PRO A 38 4.30 0.52 11.50
CA PRO A 38 4.72 -0.41 12.54
C PRO A 38 4.81 -1.85 12.01
N GLN A 39 5.98 -2.49 12.15
CA GLN A 39 6.23 -3.84 11.61
C GLN A 39 5.59 -4.99 12.40
N ALA A 40 4.88 -4.71 13.49
CA ALA A 40 4.22 -5.74 14.31
C ALA A 40 3.06 -6.43 13.60
N VAL A 41 2.49 -5.79 12.57
CA VAL A 41 1.39 -6.31 11.75
C VAL A 41 1.60 -5.92 10.30
N VAL A 42 1.13 -6.75 9.37
CA VAL A 42 1.14 -6.40 7.94
C VAL A 42 0.18 -5.24 7.71
N SER A 43 0.69 -4.18 7.08
CA SER A 43 -0.11 -2.99 6.74
C SER A 43 -0.77 -3.15 5.38
N TYR A 44 -2.03 -2.71 5.27
CA TYR A 44 -2.84 -2.80 4.06
C TYR A 44 -3.15 -1.40 3.53
N TYR A 45 -2.82 -1.15 2.26
CA TYR A 45 -3.04 0.14 1.62
C TYR A 45 -3.90 -0.01 0.37
N LYS A 46 -4.80 0.95 0.16
CA LYS A 46 -5.70 0.95 -0.99
C LYS A 46 -5.08 1.68 -2.17
N ILE A 47 -5.21 1.09 -3.36
CA ILE A 47 -4.89 1.71 -4.64
C ILE A 47 -6.11 2.53 -5.06
N ALA A 48 -6.22 3.76 -4.55
CA ALA A 48 -7.31 4.69 -4.85
C ALA A 48 -6.86 6.16 -4.72
N PRO A 49 -7.54 7.11 -5.40
CA PRO A 49 -7.23 8.54 -5.31
C PRO A 49 -7.17 9.04 -3.85
N ASP A 50 -6.24 9.95 -3.56
CA ASP A 50 -6.05 10.58 -2.25
C ASP A 50 -5.62 9.62 -1.12
N ASN A 51 -4.86 8.57 -1.45
CA ASN A 51 -4.35 7.61 -0.46
C ASN A 51 -2.84 7.38 -0.57
N PRO A 52 -2.03 8.42 -0.32
CA PRO A 52 -0.59 8.26 -0.26
C PRO A 52 -0.19 7.39 0.94
N ILE A 53 0.84 6.59 0.73
CA ILE A 53 1.52 5.76 1.72
C ILE A 53 2.77 6.51 2.17
N THR A 54 3.02 6.55 3.48
CA THR A 54 4.28 7.07 4.03
C THR A 54 5.10 5.92 4.59
N PHE A 55 6.30 5.75 4.06
CA PHE A 55 7.31 4.87 4.63
C PHE A 55 8.32 5.72 5.38
N GLY A 56 8.65 5.34 6.60
CA GLY A 56 9.59 6.05 7.47
C GLY A 56 10.60 5.08 8.10
N TRP A 57 11.81 5.56 8.34
CA TRP A 57 12.90 4.80 8.95
C TRP A 57 13.88 5.69 9.71
N ASN A 58 14.73 5.06 10.52
CA ASN A 58 15.90 5.67 11.13
C ASN A 58 17.16 4.91 10.73
N PHE A 59 18.27 5.62 10.51
CA PHE A 59 19.57 5.00 10.28
C PHE A 59 20.20 4.53 11.58
N THR A 60 20.95 3.44 11.51
CA THR A 60 21.74 2.88 12.60
C THR A 60 23.16 2.67 12.10
N ASN A 61 24.17 2.97 12.92
CA ASN A 61 25.58 2.63 12.64
C ASN A 61 26.15 3.16 11.31
N LEU A 62 25.52 4.17 10.71
CA LEU A 62 25.94 4.73 9.41
C LEU A 62 27.05 5.76 9.61
N ILE A 63 28.23 5.48 9.06
CA ILE A 63 29.41 6.38 9.10
C ILE A 63 29.57 7.08 7.76
N VAL A 64 29.33 6.36 6.65
CA VAL A 64 29.33 6.90 5.30
C VAL A 64 27.90 7.25 4.93
N THR A 65 27.61 8.53 4.75
CA THR A 65 26.31 8.97 4.26
C THR A 65 26.25 8.77 2.74
N PRO A 66 25.27 8.00 2.22
CA PRO A 66 25.12 7.84 0.79
C PRO A 66 24.67 9.15 0.14
N THR A 67 24.88 9.28 -1.15
CA THR A 67 24.38 10.42 -1.93
C THR A 67 22.90 10.27 -2.24
N HIS A 68 22.47 9.06 -2.58
CA HIS A 68 21.08 8.71 -2.85
C HIS A 68 20.69 7.41 -2.15
N LEU A 69 19.41 7.29 -1.84
CA LEU A 69 18.79 6.00 -1.56
C LEU A 69 17.92 5.63 -2.76
N THR A 70 17.91 4.34 -3.08
CA THR A 70 16.90 3.77 -3.96
C THR A 70 15.89 3.01 -3.13
N VAL A 71 14.61 3.32 -3.32
CA VAL A 71 13.47 2.69 -2.65
C VAL A 71 12.63 1.99 -3.71
N SER A 72 12.46 0.69 -3.56
CA SER A 72 11.69 -0.15 -4.46
C SER A 72 10.70 -1.03 -3.70
N ALA A 73 9.58 -1.35 -4.35
CA ALA A 73 8.61 -2.32 -3.87
C ALA A 73 8.66 -3.54 -4.77
N VAL A 74 9.09 -4.67 -4.24
CA VAL A 74 9.10 -5.96 -4.94
C VAL A 74 7.77 -6.65 -4.71
N GLY A 75 6.98 -6.78 -5.76
CA GLY A 75 5.68 -7.43 -5.71
C GLY A 75 5.80 -8.95 -5.77
N GLY A 76 4.87 -9.65 -5.11
CA GLY A 76 4.76 -11.11 -5.23
C GLY A 76 4.47 -11.62 -6.65
N ASN A 77 4.18 -10.73 -7.60
CA ASN A 77 4.08 -11.01 -9.03
C ASN A 77 5.45 -11.03 -9.76
N GLY A 78 6.55 -10.79 -9.06
CA GLY A 78 7.91 -10.77 -9.62
C GLY A 78 8.33 -9.43 -10.24
N ASN A 79 7.46 -8.42 -10.23
CA ASN A 79 7.80 -7.07 -10.71
C ASN A 79 8.37 -6.22 -9.58
N THR A 80 9.30 -5.34 -9.93
CA THR A 80 9.85 -4.33 -9.02
C THR A 80 9.33 -2.96 -9.43
N TYR A 81 8.81 -2.22 -8.46
CA TYR A 81 8.15 -0.93 -8.67
C TYR A 81 8.91 0.17 -7.94
N ALA A 82 9.16 1.29 -8.60
CA ALA A 82 9.88 2.40 -7.99
C ALA A 82 8.97 3.14 -6.98
N VAL A 83 9.47 3.36 -5.76
CA VAL A 83 8.69 3.96 -4.67
C VAL A 83 9.07 5.42 -4.46
N GLY A 84 8.06 6.27 -4.31
CA GLY A 84 8.23 7.71 -4.09
C GLY A 84 8.05 8.58 -5.34
N PRO A 85 8.17 9.91 -5.19
CA PRO A 85 7.84 10.87 -6.24
C PRO A 85 8.91 10.96 -7.34
N THR A 86 10.13 10.48 -7.07
CA THR A 86 11.33 10.65 -7.89
C THR A 86 11.80 9.33 -8.50
N ASN A 87 10.85 8.50 -8.94
CA ASN A 87 11.12 7.20 -9.57
C ASN A 87 12.07 6.32 -8.73
N GLY A 88 11.82 6.22 -7.42
CA GLY A 88 12.60 5.37 -6.52
C GLY A 88 13.85 6.04 -5.94
N VAL A 89 14.35 7.14 -6.50
CA VAL A 89 15.64 7.72 -6.08
C VAL A 89 15.42 8.95 -5.21
N ILE A 90 15.81 8.90 -3.94
CA ILE A 90 15.64 9.99 -2.97
C ILE A 90 17.00 10.41 -2.37
N PRO A 91 17.11 11.57 -1.69
CA PRO A 91 18.35 11.97 -1.04
C PRO A 91 18.84 10.93 -0.02
N GLY A 92 20.16 10.70 0.04
CA GLY A 92 20.79 9.71 0.92
C GLY A 92 20.53 9.93 2.43
N THR A 93 20.16 11.16 2.81
CA THR A 93 19.82 11.55 4.19
C THR A 93 18.32 11.45 4.49
N ALA A 94 17.48 11.08 3.52
CA ALA A 94 16.04 10.99 3.72
C ALA A 94 15.71 9.89 4.74
N THR A 95 14.80 10.20 5.66
CA THR A 95 14.28 9.27 6.68
C THR A 95 12.84 8.85 6.41
N SER A 96 12.26 9.33 5.31
CA SER A 96 10.90 8.98 4.91
C SER A 96 10.67 9.24 3.43
N VAL A 97 9.73 8.51 2.84
CA VAL A 97 9.23 8.74 1.49
C VAL A 97 7.71 8.61 1.47
N VAL A 98 7.06 9.50 0.72
CA VAL A 98 5.62 9.44 0.45
C VAL A 98 5.43 8.91 -0.96
N TRP A 99 4.58 7.90 -1.11
CA TRP A 99 4.30 7.24 -2.39
C TRP A 99 2.82 7.09 -2.60
N ASP A 100 2.32 7.46 -3.77
CA ASP A 100 0.92 7.30 -4.14
C ASP A 100 0.78 6.16 -5.17
N PRO A 101 0.28 4.97 -4.75
CA PRO A 101 0.08 3.84 -5.65
C PRO A 101 -0.89 4.13 -6.79
N TYR A 102 -1.89 4.97 -6.55
CA TYR A 102 -2.87 5.33 -7.57
C TYR A 102 -2.22 6.20 -8.64
N GLN A 103 -1.51 7.26 -8.25
CA GLN A 103 -0.76 8.10 -9.20
C GLN A 103 0.32 7.32 -9.93
N TYR A 104 1.02 6.41 -9.24
CA TYR A 104 1.98 5.51 -9.87
C TYR A 104 1.34 4.74 -11.03
N ASN A 105 0.15 4.15 -10.82
CA ASN A 105 -0.57 3.42 -11.86
C ASN A 105 -1.02 4.31 -13.03
N GLN A 106 -1.39 5.57 -12.76
CA GLN A 106 -1.74 6.51 -13.81
C GLN A 106 -0.56 6.80 -14.75
N MET A 107 0.66 6.86 -14.20
CA MET A 107 1.89 7.14 -14.96
C MET A 107 2.51 5.88 -15.59
N ASN A 108 2.29 4.70 -14.99
CA ASN A 108 2.92 3.43 -15.38
C ASN A 108 1.91 2.40 -15.89
N GLN A 109 1.16 2.76 -16.94
CA GLN A 109 0.08 1.93 -17.48
C GLN A 109 0.56 0.58 -18.07
N GLY A 110 1.83 0.48 -18.48
CA GLY A 110 2.40 -0.77 -18.99
C GLY A 110 2.70 -1.81 -17.90
N THR A 111 2.93 -1.36 -16.67
CA THR A 111 3.27 -2.20 -15.51
C THR A 111 2.59 -1.65 -14.26
N PRO A 112 1.24 -1.73 -14.17
CA PRO A 112 0.53 -1.24 -13.01
C PRO A 112 0.80 -2.11 -11.78
N LEU A 113 0.67 -1.50 -10.61
CA LEU A 113 0.54 -2.17 -9.33
C LEU A 113 -0.76 -2.95 -9.30
N VAL A 114 -0.66 -4.19 -8.84
CA VAL A 114 -1.78 -5.11 -8.67
C VAL A 114 -2.02 -5.39 -7.17
N PRO A 115 -3.24 -5.77 -6.77
CA PRO A 115 -3.49 -6.24 -5.42
C PRO A 115 -2.56 -7.42 -5.06
N GLY A 116 -1.95 -7.38 -3.88
CA GLY A 116 -1.01 -8.40 -3.45
C GLY A 116 -0.04 -7.90 -2.38
N THR A 117 0.88 -8.78 -1.99
CA THR A 117 1.93 -8.49 -1.00
C THR A 117 3.19 -7.98 -1.69
N TYR A 118 3.84 -7.01 -1.07
CA TYR A 118 5.04 -6.33 -1.53
C TYR A 118 6.07 -6.25 -0.41
N THR A 119 7.35 -6.42 -0.77
CA THR A 119 8.47 -6.17 0.12
C THR A 119 9.07 -4.80 -0.23
N LEU A 120 9.25 -3.94 0.76
CA LEU A 120 9.95 -2.67 0.58
C LEU A 120 11.46 -2.94 0.69
N GLU A 121 12.19 -2.61 -0.37
CA GLU A 121 13.63 -2.69 -0.45
C GLU A 121 14.23 -1.28 -0.52
N ILE A 122 15.25 -1.04 0.30
CA ILE A 122 15.96 0.25 0.37
C ILE A 122 17.46 -0.02 0.36
N TRP A 123 18.17 0.56 -0.59
CA TRP A 123 19.63 0.42 -0.72
C TRP A 123 20.30 1.75 -1.09
N ASP A 124 21.62 1.81 -0.94
CA ASP A 124 22.44 2.98 -1.24
C ASP A 124 22.98 3.01 -2.68
N ASP A 125 23.89 3.93 -2.98
CA ASP A 125 24.49 4.11 -4.32
C ASP A 125 25.19 2.86 -4.87
N ARG A 126 25.49 1.84 -4.04
CA ARG A 126 26.17 0.60 -4.45
C ARG A 126 25.21 -0.39 -5.12
N GLY A 127 23.91 -0.13 -5.08
CA GLY A 127 22.89 -0.97 -5.70
C GLY A 127 22.36 -2.08 -4.81
N PRO A 128 21.39 -2.88 -5.31
CA PRO A 128 20.81 -3.98 -4.57
C PRO A 128 21.84 -5.10 -4.40
N ASN A 129 21.77 -5.82 -3.27
CA ASN A 129 22.68 -6.91 -2.89
C ASN A 129 24.15 -6.50 -2.78
N ALA A 130 24.42 -5.22 -2.45
CA ALA A 130 25.77 -4.75 -2.20
C ALA A 130 26.42 -5.54 -1.04
N GLN A 131 27.72 -5.81 -1.16
CA GLN A 131 28.46 -6.51 -0.11
C GLN A 131 28.46 -5.70 1.19
N GLU A 132 28.31 -6.40 2.32
CA GLU A 132 28.40 -5.81 3.65
C GLU A 132 29.77 -5.13 3.84
N GLU A 133 29.73 -3.85 4.21
CA GLU A 133 30.93 -3.04 4.45
C GLU A 133 30.77 -2.21 5.73
N PRO A 134 31.77 -2.18 6.62
CA PRO A 134 31.73 -1.40 7.86
C PRO A 134 31.37 0.07 7.63
N GLY A 135 30.37 0.57 8.34
CA GLY A 135 29.95 1.98 8.26
C GLY A 135 29.15 2.38 7.03
N TYR A 136 28.93 1.48 6.06
CA TYR A 136 28.04 1.70 4.91
C TYR A 136 26.66 1.09 5.14
N LEU A 137 25.68 1.53 4.37
CA LEU A 137 24.30 1.08 4.51
C LEU A 137 24.09 -0.32 3.95
N MET A 138 23.73 -1.29 4.78
CA MET A 138 23.18 -2.56 4.30
C MET A 138 21.78 -2.35 3.75
N GLU A 139 21.47 -3.04 2.66
CA GLU A 139 20.12 -3.07 2.10
C GLU A 139 19.10 -3.52 3.15
N ASN A 140 17.95 -2.85 3.18
CA ASN A 140 16.84 -3.22 4.04
C ASN A 140 15.69 -3.80 3.23
N SER A 141 15.26 -5.01 3.60
CA SER A 141 14.10 -5.70 3.04
C SER A 141 13.12 -6.15 4.13
N ALA A 142 13.14 -5.48 5.29
CA ALA A 142 12.45 -5.94 6.50
C ALA A 142 10.94 -5.65 6.49
N LEU A 143 10.48 -4.69 5.69
CA LEU A 143 9.07 -4.30 5.65
C LEU A 143 8.32 -5.04 4.55
N GLN A 144 7.24 -5.72 4.95
CA GLN A 144 6.25 -6.27 4.04
C GLN A 144 4.91 -5.56 4.21
N PHE A 145 4.27 -5.20 3.11
CA PHE A 145 2.96 -4.54 3.08
C PHE A 145 2.09 -5.11 1.97
N ALA A 146 0.78 -4.89 2.05
CA ALA A 146 -0.18 -5.35 1.05
C ALA A 146 -0.90 -4.18 0.38
N LEU A 147 -1.07 -4.27 -0.94
CA LEU A 147 -1.91 -3.38 -1.72
C LEU A 147 -3.23 -4.05 -2.07
N TYR A 148 -4.32 -3.30 -2.09
CA TYR A 148 -5.61 -3.78 -2.56
C TYR A 148 -6.35 -2.71 -3.38
N THR A 149 -7.17 -3.16 -4.33
CA THR A 149 -8.07 -2.26 -5.07
C THR A 149 -9.44 -2.31 -4.40
N PRO A 150 -10.04 -1.18 -4.00
CA PRO A 150 -11.39 -1.19 -3.48
C PRO A 150 -12.35 -1.67 -4.57
N GLY A 151 -13.16 -2.68 -4.24
CA GLY A 151 -14.24 -3.10 -5.12
C GLY A 151 -15.25 -1.96 -5.31
N VAL A 152 -15.92 -1.93 -6.46
CA VAL A 152 -17.05 -1.03 -6.66
C VAL A 152 -18.12 -1.33 -5.62
N SER A 153 -18.29 -0.43 -4.64
CA SER A 153 -19.42 -0.52 -3.72
C SER A 153 -20.68 -0.27 -4.53
N GLN A 154 -21.36 -1.35 -4.92
CA GLN A 154 -22.68 -1.24 -5.53
C GLN A 154 -23.58 -0.53 -4.50
N PRO A 155 -24.22 0.59 -4.84
CA PRO A 155 -25.15 1.25 -3.93
C PRO A 155 -26.21 0.23 -3.53
N ILE A 156 -26.52 0.12 -2.25
CA ILE A 156 -27.66 -0.67 -1.73
C ILE A 156 -29.02 -0.25 -2.33
N GLY A 157 -29.06 0.80 -3.17
CA GLY A 157 -30.20 1.19 -3.99
C GLY A 157 -30.21 0.62 -5.42
N SER A 158 -29.20 -0.14 -5.87
CA SER A 158 -29.15 -0.70 -7.25
C SER A 158 -30.02 -1.95 -7.44
N GLY A 159 -31.06 -2.12 -6.62
CA GLY A 159 -32.10 -3.12 -6.87
C GLY A 159 -31.75 -4.56 -6.48
N TYR A 160 -30.76 -4.77 -5.61
CA TYR A 160 -30.55 -6.09 -4.99
C TYR A 160 -31.70 -6.43 -4.04
N GLN A 161 -32.80 -6.90 -4.62
CA GLN A 161 -33.92 -7.50 -3.93
C GLN A 161 -33.45 -8.85 -3.40
N CYS A 162 -33.06 -8.90 -2.13
CA CYS A 162 -32.82 -10.18 -1.46
C CYS A 162 -34.13 -11.00 -1.53
N PRO A 163 -34.17 -12.18 -2.19
CA PRO A 163 -35.40 -12.96 -2.42
C PRO A 163 -36.11 -13.46 -1.16
N GLY A 164 -35.57 -13.17 0.03
CA GLY A 164 -36.17 -13.49 1.33
C GLY A 164 -36.12 -12.36 2.35
N CYS A 165 -35.64 -11.16 1.99
CA CYS A 165 -35.52 -10.04 2.94
C CYS A 165 -36.70 -9.05 2.86
N SER A 166 -37.68 -9.29 1.98
CA SER A 166 -39.01 -8.67 2.07
C SER A 166 -39.83 -9.39 3.14
N GLY A 167 -39.38 -9.29 4.39
CA GLY A 167 -40.17 -9.67 5.55
C GLY A 167 -41.32 -8.68 5.70
N SER A 168 -42.54 -9.17 5.45
CA SER A 168 -43.84 -8.52 5.70
C SER A 168 -44.40 -7.63 4.58
N ALA A 169 -44.96 -8.25 3.53
CA ALA A 169 -46.28 -7.87 2.97
C ALA A 169 -46.76 -8.72 1.78
N SER A 170 -45.91 -9.47 1.04
CA SER A 170 -46.34 -10.02 -0.26
C SER A 170 -46.31 -11.54 -0.43
N SER A 171 -45.83 -12.32 0.56
CA SER A 171 -45.82 -13.78 0.46
C SER A 171 -47.14 -14.46 0.84
N TYR A 172 -48.12 -13.70 1.35
CA TYR A 172 -49.44 -14.24 1.70
C TYR A 172 -50.37 -14.41 0.48
N THR A 173 -50.05 -13.79 -0.65
CA THR A 173 -50.91 -13.82 -1.85
C THR A 173 -50.78 -15.10 -2.67
N ALA A 174 -49.77 -15.95 -2.41
CA ALA A 174 -49.52 -17.15 -3.24
C ALA A 174 -49.35 -18.46 -2.44
N HIS A 175 -49.79 -18.52 -1.18
CA HIS A 175 -49.85 -19.83 -0.50
C HIS A 175 -51.11 -20.57 -0.97
N PRO A 176 -51.00 -21.76 -1.61
CA PRO A 176 -52.16 -22.53 -2.09
C PRO A 176 -53.12 -22.94 -0.96
N ALA A 177 -52.65 -22.90 0.29
CA ALA A 177 -53.49 -23.11 1.46
C ALA A 177 -54.52 -21.98 1.68
N PHE A 178 -54.16 -20.72 1.36
CA PHE A 178 -55.07 -19.59 1.54
C PHE A 178 -56.16 -19.54 0.46
N SER A 179 -55.80 -19.82 -0.80
CA SER A 179 -56.79 -19.91 -1.88
C SER A 179 -57.76 -21.08 -1.67
N ALA A 180 -57.28 -22.22 -1.17
CA ALA A 180 -58.13 -23.34 -0.79
C ALA A 180 -59.08 -23.00 0.36
N LEU A 181 -58.62 -22.24 1.38
CA LEU A 181 -59.47 -21.81 2.49
C LEU A 181 -60.59 -20.87 2.04
N VAL A 182 -60.27 -19.87 1.22
CA VAL A 182 -61.28 -18.91 0.69
C VAL A 182 -62.32 -19.63 -0.17
N ALA A 183 -61.88 -20.52 -1.07
CA ALA A 183 -62.79 -21.30 -1.92
C ALA A 183 -63.73 -22.19 -1.07
N THR A 184 -63.19 -22.90 -0.09
CA THR A 184 -63.99 -23.76 0.80
C THR A 184 -65.02 -22.95 1.58
N PHE A 185 -64.63 -21.78 2.09
CA PHE A 185 -65.54 -20.91 2.86
C PHE A 185 -66.70 -20.38 1.99
N THR A 186 -66.44 -20.01 0.73
CA THR A 186 -67.49 -19.58 -0.20
C THR A 186 -68.47 -20.70 -0.55
N VAL A 187 -67.98 -21.93 -0.74
CA VAL A 187 -68.85 -23.09 -1.05
C VAL A 187 -69.74 -23.45 0.15
N ILE A 188 -69.24 -23.36 1.37
CA ILE A 188 -70.01 -23.60 2.59
C ILE A 188 -71.12 -22.54 2.74
N LEU A 189 -70.82 -21.26 2.53
CA LEU A 189 -71.80 -20.18 2.64
C LEU A 189 -72.93 -20.31 1.61
N LEU A 190 -72.60 -20.61 0.35
CA LEU A 190 -73.60 -20.77 -0.71
C LEU A 190 -74.46 -22.02 -0.50
N SER A 191 -73.85 -23.13 -0.07
CA SER A 191 -74.57 -24.38 0.26
C SER A 191 -75.48 -24.21 1.49
N GLY A 192 -74.98 -23.52 2.52
CA GLY A 192 -75.76 -23.21 3.73
C GLY A 192 -76.94 -22.29 3.43
N TYR A 193 -76.76 -21.27 2.59
CA TYR A 193 -77.84 -20.39 2.16
C TYR A 193 -78.91 -21.13 1.34
N GLY A 194 -78.50 -22.07 0.47
CA GLY A 194 -79.42 -22.91 -0.30
C GLY A 194 -80.30 -23.81 0.58
N LEU A 195 -79.71 -24.45 1.59
CA LEU A 195 -80.45 -25.30 2.54
C LEU A 195 -81.39 -24.49 3.43
N LEU A 196 -80.98 -23.32 3.90
CA LEU A 196 -81.86 -22.41 4.66
C LEU A 196 -83.02 -21.91 3.79
N ARG A 197 -82.81 -21.63 2.50
CA ARG A 197 -83.90 -21.20 1.61
C ARG A 197 -84.90 -22.33 1.31
N HIS A 198 -84.44 -23.58 1.24
CA HIS A 198 -85.31 -24.74 1.05
C HIS A 198 -86.05 -25.18 2.32
N ALA A 199 -85.58 -24.81 3.52
CA ALA A 199 -86.24 -25.12 4.78
C ALA A 199 -87.37 -24.13 5.17
N TRP A 200 -87.51 -23.02 4.42
CA TRP A 200 -88.53 -21.98 4.63
C TRP A 200 -89.65 -21.99 3.57
N HIS A 201 -89.74 -23.05 2.77
CA HIS A 201 -90.88 -23.40 1.93
C HIS A 201 -91.42 -24.77 2.33
#